data_AF-A0A3A0G8C6-F1
#
_entry.id   AF-A0A3A0G8C6-F1
#
_cell.length_a   1.000
_cell.length_b   1.000
_cell.length_c   1.000
_cell.angle_alpha   90.00
_cell.angle_beta   90.00
_cell.angle_gamma   90.00
#
_symmetry.space_group_name_H-M   'P 1'
#
loop_
_entity.id
_entity.type
_entity.pdbx_description
1 polymer ?
#
loop_
_entity_poly.entity_id
_entity_poly.type
_entity_poly.pdbx_seq_one_letter_code
_entity_poly.pdbx_strand_id
1 'polypeptide(L)'
;MQVGDRHYRTVWMEGGTVRMVEQNRLPFAFDIHACATYADTCDAIRTMVVRGAGAIGAAAGFALAQAALAAPARGFWPALDAA
;
A
#
# COMPACT_ATOMS: atom_id res chain seq x y z
N MET A 1 11.42 -10.42 -1.91
CA MET A 1 11.23 -10.99 -3.25
C MET A 1 12.49 -10.70 -4.06
N GLN A 2 13.17 -11.73 -4.55
CA GLN A 2 14.35 -11.57 -5.40
C GLN A 2 13.91 -11.33 -6.84
N VAL A 3 14.41 -10.26 -7.47
CA VAL A 3 14.17 -9.90 -8.86
C VAL A 3 15.51 -9.52 -9.48
N GLY A 4 16.05 -10.41 -10.31
CA GLY A 4 17.46 -10.33 -10.75
C GLY A 4 18.40 -10.35 -9.54
N ASP A 5 19.28 -9.34 -9.47
CA ASP A 5 20.25 -9.19 -8.37
C ASP A 5 19.72 -8.36 -7.18
N ARG A 6 18.44 -7.95 -7.20
CA ARG A 6 17.87 -7.06 -6.19
C ARG A 6 16.78 -7.73 -5.36
N HIS A 7 16.83 -7.48 -4.06
CA HIS A 7 15.78 -7.87 -3.12
C HIS A 7 14.78 -6.73 -2.91
N TYR A 8 13.50 -7.01 -3.15
CA TYR A 8 12.39 -6.09 -2.94
C TYR A 8 11.50 -6.52 -1.77
N ARG A 9 10.98 -5.55 -1.02
CA ARG A 9 9.80 -5.78 -0.18
C ARG A 9 8.57 -5.83 -1.08
N THR A 10 7.61 -6.70 -0.76
CA THR A 10 6.35 -6.78 -1.52
C THR A 10 5.54 -5.49 -1.39
N VAL A 11 5.57 -4.89 -0.19
CA VAL A 11 4.92 -3.60 0.14
C VAL A 11 5.87 -2.81 1.03
N TRP A 12 5.97 -1.50 0.81
CA TRP A 12 6.69 -0.55 1.66
C TRP A 12 6.07 0.84 1.56
N MET A 13 6.48 1.76 2.43
CA MET A 13 6.06 3.16 2.39
C MET A 13 7.29 4.06 2.24
N GLU A 14 7.18 5.10 1.42
CA GLU A 14 8.21 6.12 1.24
C GLU A 14 7.53 7.48 1.04
N GLY A 15 7.87 8.47 1.89
CA GLY A 15 7.30 9.82 1.79
C GLY A 15 5.76 9.87 1.91
N GLY A 16 5.16 8.94 2.67
CA GLY A 16 3.69 8.83 2.80
C GLY A 16 3.00 8.12 1.62
N THR A 17 3.71 7.79 0.55
CA THR A 17 3.19 6.97 -0.56
C THR A 17 3.49 5.50 -0.27
N VAL A 18 2.47 4.66 -0.34
CA VAL A 18 2.64 3.21 -0.27
C VAL A 18 3.03 2.71 -1.65
N ARG A 19 4.07 1.90 -1.71
CA ARG A 19 4.52 1.26 -2.94
C ARG A 19 4.49 -0.24 -2.78
N MET A 20 4.10 -0.92 -3.84
CA MET A 20 3.99 -2.37 -3.87
C MET A 20 4.34 -2.93 -5.23
N VAL A 21 4.78 -4.18 -5.25
CA VAL A 21 4.97 -4.92 -6.51
C VAL A 21 3.59 -5.16 -7.13
N GLU A 22 3.42 -4.78 -8.40
CA GLU A 22 2.18 -5.03 -9.15
C GLU A 22 2.07 -6.51 -9.53
N GLN A 23 1.39 -7.29 -8.68
CA GLN A 23 1.35 -8.75 -8.83
C GLN A 23 0.45 -9.21 -9.99
N ASN A 24 -0.42 -8.35 -10.52
CA ASN A 24 -1.24 -8.70 -11.69
C ASN A 24 -0.45 -8.72 -13.00
N ARG A 25 0.69 -8.03 -13.05
CA ARG A 25 1.55 -7.97 -14.24
C ARG A 25 2.57 -9.11 -14.32
N LEU A 26 2.80 -9.80 -13.20
CA LEU A 26 3.66 -10.98 -13.17
C LEU A 26 3.01 -12.16 -13.90
N PRO A 27 3.80 -13.01 -14.58
CA PRO A 27 5.26 -12.98 -14.71
C PRO A 27 5.79 -12.12 -15.87
N PHE A 28 4.92 -11.46 -16.64
CA PHE A 28 5.28 -10.85 -17.91
C PHE A 28 5.96 -9.48 -17.78
N ALA A 29 5.65 -8.74 -16.72
CA ALA A 29 6.31 -7.48 -16.39
C ALA A 29 6.46 -7.30 -14.88
N PHE A 30 7.53 -6.61 -14.48
CA PHE A 30 7.77 -6.22 -13.09
C PHE A 30 7.65 -4.71 -12.97
N ASP A 31 6.64 -4.26 -12.25
CA ASP A 31 6.35 -2.84 -12.04
C ASP A 31 6.03 -2.58 -10.57
N ILE A 32 6.25 -1.33 -10.18
CA ILE A 32 5.91 -0.84 -8.85
C ILE A 32 4.65 0.02 -8.96
N HIS A 33 3.58 -0.41 -8.30
CA HIS A 33 2.36 0.37 -8.14
C HIS A 33 2.53 1.34 -6.96
N ALA A 34 2.13 2.60 -7.15
CA ALA A 34 2.24 3.65 -6.14
C ALA A 34 0.84 4.14 -5.74
N CYS A 35 0.53 4.03 -4.45
CA CYS A 35 -0.71 4.45 -3.83
C CYS A 35 -0.45 5.74 -3.03
N ALA A 36 -0.94 6.87 -3.53
CA ALA A 36 -0.71 8.17 -2.88
C ALA A 36 -1.62 8.36 -1.66
N THR A 37 -2.81 7.75 -1.69
CA THR A 37 -3.81 7.84 -0.64
C THR A 37 -4.11 6.47 -0.02
N TYR A 38 -4.73 6.47 1.16
CA TYR A 38 -5.20 5.23 1.79
C TYR A 38 -6.24 4.52 0.91
N ALA A 39 -7.07 5.28 0.18
CA ALA A 39 -8.08 4.75 -0.74
C ALA A 39 -7.43 3.98 -1.89
N ASP A 40 -6.35 4.52 -2.49
CA ASP A 40 -5.58 3.81 -3.52
C ASP A 40 -5.02 2.48 -2.99
N THR A 41 -4.53 2.46 -1.74
CA THR A 41 -4.02 1.24 -1.11
C THR A 41 -5.13 0.22 -0.86
N CYS A 42 -6.31 0.66 -0.42
CA CYS A 42 -7.50 -0.19 -0.30
C CYS A 42 -7.92 -0.77 -1.66
N ASP A 43 -7.89 0.04 -2.73
CA ASP A 43 -8.13 -0.42 -4.09
C ASP A 43 -7.12 -1.45 -4.57
N ALA A 44 -5.84 -1.24 -4.27
CA ALA A 44 -4.79 -2.19 -4.61
C ALA A 44 -4.97 -3.55 -3.92
N ILE A 45 -5.50 -3.58 -2.69
CA ILE A 45 -5.89 -4.82 -2.01
C ILE A 45 -7.10 -5.46 -2.70
N ARG A 46 -8.17 -4.69 -2.96
CA ARG A 46 -9.41 -5.18 -3.59
C ARG A 46 -9.19 -5.77 -4.98
N THR A 47 -8.35 -5.11 -5.77
CA THR A 47 -8.02 -5.49 -7.15
C THR A 47 -6.84 -6.46 -7.24
N MET A 48 -6.36 -6.95 -6.09
CA MET A 48 -5.28 -7.93 -5.98
C MET A 48 -3.95 -7.51 -6.63
N VAL A 49 -3.72 -6.18 -6.79
CA VAL A 49 -2.40 -5.60 -7.09
C VAL A 49 -1.39 -6.11 -6.06
N VAL A 50 -1.81 -6.13 -4.78
CA VAL A 50 -1.14 -6.86 -3.71
C VAL A 50 -2.02 -8.00 -3.21
N ARG A 51 -1.45 -9.20 -3.07
CA ARG A 51 -2.10 -10.33 -2.38
C ARG A 51 -1.14 -11.14 -1.51
N GLY A 52 -1.73 -12.06 -0.74
CA GLY A 52 -1.07 -12.89 0.27
C GLY A 52 -1.26 -12.30 1.66
N ALA A 53 -1.60 -13.14 2.65
CA ALA A 53 -2.06 -12.70 3.98
C ALA A 53 -1.12 -11.68 4.65
N GLY A 54 0.18 -11.95 4.67
CA GLY A 54 1.16 -11.02 5.26
C GLY A 54 1.30 -9.70 4.49
N ALA A 55 1.20 -9.74 3.16
CA ALA A 55 1.30 -8.53 2.33
C ALA A 55 0.03 -7.67 2.43
N ILE A 56 -1.15 -8.30 2.48
CA ILE A 56 -2.43 -7.63 2.71
C ILE A 56 -2.42 -6.95 4.09
N GLY A 57 -1.98 -7.66 5.14
CA GLY A 57 -1.88 -7.08 6.47
C GLY A 57 -0.95 -5.87 6.52
N ALA A 58 0.22 -5.96 5.88
CA ALA A 58 1.15 -4.84 5.78
C ALA A 58 0.56 -3.66 4.99
N ALA A 59 -0.08 -3.92 3.85
CA ALA A 59 -0.73 -2.89 3.04
C ALA A 59 -1.85 -2.18 3.80
N ALA A 60 -2.71 -2.93 4.51
CA ALA A 60 -3.78 -2.35 5.33
C ALA A 60 -3.22 -1.49 6.48
N GLY A 61 -2.16 -1.95 7.16
CA GLY A 61 -1.49 -1.14 8.18
C GLY A 61 -0.89 0.15 7.62
N PHE A 62 -0.33 0.10 6.42
CA PHE A 62 0.16 1.29 5.75
C PHE A 62 -0.98 2.22 5.27
N ALA A 63 -2.11 1.68 4.83
CA ALA A 63 -3.29 2.49 4.49
C ALA A 63 -3.78 3.26 5.73
N LEU A 64 -3.83 2.62 6.90
CA LEU A 64 -4.16 3.30 8.15
C LEU A 64 -3.17 4.43 8.47
N ALA A 65 -1.87 4.19 8.25
CA ALA A 65 -0.85 5.24 8.41
C ALA A 65 -1.05 6.40 7.42
N GLN A 66 -1.45 6.12 6.16
CA GLN A 66 -1.78 7.17 5.19
C GLN A 66 -3.00 7.99 5.63
N ALA A 67 -4.05 7.34 6.14
CA ALA A 67 -5.23 8.01 6.66
C ALA A 67 -4.88 8.90 7.85
N ALA A 68 -4.05 8.40 8.78
CA ALA A 68 -3.57 9.19 9.93
C ALA A 68 -2.71 10.39 9.50
N LEU A 69 -1.86 10.25 8.48
CA LEU A 69 -1.06 11.35 7.94
C LEU A 69 -1.92 12.42 7.24
N ALA A 70 -3.04 12.02 6.64
CA ALA A 70 -3.98 12.93 5.99
C ALA A 70 -4.95 13.60 6.98
N ALA A 71 -5.13 13.03 8.18
CA ALA A 71 -6.08 13.52 9.15
C ALA A 71 -5.65 14.87 9.79
N PRO A 72 -6.59 15.81 10.00
CA PRO A 72 -6.30 17.07 10.67
C PRO A 72 -6.01 16.88 12.16
N ALA A 73 -5.16 17.74 12.73
CA ALA A 73 -4.84 17.70 14.15
C ALA A 73 -6.07 17.90 15.06
N ARG A 74 -7.01 18.77 14.65
CA ARG A 74 -8.33 18.88 15.28
C ARG A 74 -9.31 17.98 14.56
N GLY A 75 -9.98 17.09 15.28
CA GLY A 75 -10.90 16.12 14.67
C GLY A 75 -10.20 14.89 14.09
N PHE A 76 -8.98 14.58 14.55
CA PHE A 76 -8.18 13.44 14.11
C PHE A 76 -8.97 12.12 14.15
N TRP A 77 -9.54 11.77 15.31
CA TRP A 77 -10.25 10.50 15.48
C TRP A 77 -11.49 10.39 14.58
N PRO A 78 -12.42 11.38 14.55
CA PRO A 78 -13.53 11.35 13.60
C PRO A 78 -13.11 11.22 12.13
N ALA A 79 -12.02 11.87 11.73
CA ALA A 79 -11.52 11.79 10.36
C ALA A 79 -10.93 10.41 10.05
N LEU A 80 -10.24 9.79 11.01
CA LEU A 80 -9.67 8.46 10.87
C LEU A 80 -10.74 7.35 10.89
N ASP A 81 -11.77 7.49 11.72
CA ASP A 81 -12.89 6.54 11.81
C ASP A 81 -13.75 6.55 10.52
N ALA A 82 -13.76 7.67 9.80
CA ALA A 82 -14.48 7.83 8.54
C ALA A 82 -13.67 7.41 7.30
N ALA A 83 -12.39 7.07 7.46
CA ALA A 83 -11.50 6.65 6.39
C ALA A 83 -11.68 5.17 6.03
#